data_AF-A0A2R9C7K2-F1
#
_entry.id   AF-A0A2R9C7K2-F1
#
_cell.length_a   1.000
_cell.length_b   1.000
_cell.length_c   1.000
_cell.angle_alpha   90.00
_cell.angle_beta   90.00
_cell.angle_gamma   90.00
#
_symmetry.space_group_name_H-M   'P 1'
#
loop_
_entity.id
_entity.type
_entity.pdbx_description
1 polymer ?
#
loop_
_entity_poly.entity_id
_entity_poly.type
_entity_poly.pdbx_seq_one_letter_code
_entity_poly.pdbx_strand_id
1 'polypeptide(L)'
;WYSGRISRQLAEEILMKRNHLGAFLIRESESSPGEFSVSVNYGDQVQHFKVLREASGKYFLWEEKFNSLNELVDFYRTTTIAKKRQIFLRDEEPLLKSPGACFAQAQFDFSAQDPSQLSFRRGDIIEVLERPDPHWWRGRSCGRVGFFPRSYVQPVHL
;
A
#
# COMPACT_ATOMS: atom_id res chain seq x y z
N TRP A 1 -1.17 -6.77 6.84
CA TRP A 1 -0.71 -8.04 6.23
C TRP A 1 -1.64 -9.23 6.51
N TYR A 2 -2.42 -9.27 7.60
CA TYR A 2 -3.41 -10.35 7.80
C TYR A 2 -4.72 -10.07 7.04
N SER A 3 -5.16 -11.02 6.23
CA SER A 3 -6.35 -10.91 5.37
C SER A 3 -7.48 -11.87 5.76
N GLY A 4 -7.37 -12.59 6.88
CA GLY A 4 -8.43 -13.48 7.36
C GLY A 4 -8.73 -14.64 6.40
N ARG A 5 -10.02 -14.94 6.24
CA ARG A 5 -10.55 -16.00 5.35
C ARG A 5 -10.65 -15.50 3.92
N ILE A 6 -9.53 -15.50 3.22
CA ILE A 6 -9.51 -15.32 1.76
C ILE A 6 -8.99 -16.57 1.08
N SER A 7 -9.50 -16.81 -0.12
CA SER A 7 -9.09 -17.98 -0.90
C SER A 7 -7.67 -17.84 -1.43
N ARG A 8 -7.08 -18.97 -1.79
CA ARG A 8 -5.80 -19.02 -2.49
C ARG A 8 -5.84 -18.20 -3.78
N GLN A 9 -6.89 -18.41 -4.58
CA GLN A 9 -7.08 -17.71 -5.85
C GLN A 9 -7.21 -16.19 -5.63
N LEU A 10 -8.02 -15.76 -4.67
CA LEU A 10 -8.16 -14.33 -4.36
C LEU A 10 -6.84 -13.73 -3.85
N ALA A 11 -6.05 -14.49 -3.07
CA ALA A 11 -4.73 -14.05 -2.66
C ALA A 11 -3.77 -13.88 -3.85
N GLU A 12 -3.82 -14.78 -4.84
CA GLU A 12 -3.05 -14.68 -6.08
C GLU A 12 -3.45 -13.41 -6.85
N GLU A 13 -4.75 -13.17 -7.05
CA GLU A 13 -5.27 -11.97 -7.74
C GLU A 13 -4.82 -10.66 -7.06
N ILE A 14 -4.97 -10.57 -5.73
CA ILE A 14 -4.58 -9.39 -4.95
C ILE A 14 -3.08 -9.13 -5.10
N LEU A 15 -2.26 -10.16 -4.90
CA LEU A 15 -0.81 -10.02 -4.89
C LEU A 15 -0.25 -9.73 -6.28
N MET A 16 -0.84 -10.30 -7.34
CA MET A 16 -0.49 -9.99 -8.72
C MET A 16 -0.81 -8.55 -9.08
N LYS A 17 -1.97 -8.05 -8.64
CA LYS A 17 -2.36 -6.65 -8.85
C LYS A 17 -1.41 -5.66 -8.17
N ARG A 18 -0.85 -6.02 -7.01
CA ARG A 18 0.13 -5.18 -6.28
C ARG A 18 1.47 -5.05 -7.00
N ASN A 19 1.80 -5.96 -7.91
CA ASN A 19 2.94 -5.95 -8.81
C ASN A 19 4.29 -5.49 -8.19
N HIS A 20 4.58 -5.90 -6.95
CA HIS A 20 5.88 -5.66 -6.32
C HIS A 20 6.43 -6.95 -5.71
N LEU A 21 7.73 -7.16 -5.91
CA LEU A 21 8.43 -8.33 -5.39
C LEU A 21 8.41 -8.33 -3.86
N GLY A 22 8.03 -9.45 -3.26
CA GLY A 22 7.93 -9.59 -1.81
C GLY A 22 6.61 -9.11 -1.22
N ALA A 23 5.68 -8.59 -2.04
CA ALA A 23 4.32 -8.30 -1.60
C ALA A 23 3.73 -9.54 -0.92
N PHE A 24 3.17 -9.40 0.27
CA PHE A 24 2.64 -10.56 0.97
C PHE A 24 1.32 -10.31 1.68
N LEU A 25 0.68 -11.42 2.04
CA LEU A 25 -0.43 -11.46 2.97
C LEU A 25 -0.43 -12.78 3.73
N ILE A 26 -1.06 -12.79 4.90
CA ILE A 26 -1.32 -14.00 5.68
C ILE A 26 -2.83 -14.26 5.65
N ARG A 27 -3.21 -15.49 5.34
CA ARG A 27 -4.61 -15.94 5.27
C ARG A 27 -4.81 -17.22 6.07
N GLU A 28 -6.05 -17.48 6.46
CA GLU A 28 -6.46 -18.81 6.92
C GLU A 28 -6.30 -19.84 5.80
N SER A 29 -5.84 -21.04 6.14
CA SER A 29 -5.64 -22.12 5.19
C SER A 29 -6.97 -22.79 4.85
N GLU A 30 -7.34 -22.78 3.56
CA GLU A 30 -8.56 -23.45 3.08
C GLU A 30 -8.45 -24.98 3.15
N SER A 31 -7.25 -25.52 2.93
CA SER A 31 -7.01 -26.97 2.94
C SER A 31 -6.77 -27.52 4.34
N SER A 32 -6.61 -26.66 5.35
CA SER A 32 -6.29 -27.09 6.71
C SER A 32 -6.88 -26.12 7.74
N PRO A 33 -8.11 -26.37 8.20
CA PRO A 33 -8.79 -25.50 9.16
C PRO A 33 -7.96 -25.28 10.43
N GLY A 34 -7.82 -24.01 10.84
CA GLY A 34 -7.03 -23.61 12.02
C GLY A 34 -5.54 -23.35 11.76
N GLU A 35 -5.07 -23.56 10.52
CA GLU A 35 -3.70 -23.22 10.11
C GLU A 35 -3.67 -21.96 9.24
N PHE A 36 -2.49 -21.36 9.11
CA PHE A 36 -2.29 -20.16 8.30
C PHE A 36 -1.42 -20.45 7.08
N SER A 37 -1.54 -19.60 6.07
CA SER A 37 -0.66 -19.58 4.90
C SER A 37 -0.15 -18.17 4.65
N VAL A 38 1.15 -18.04 4.37
CA VAL A 38 1.77 -16.80 3.88
C VAL A 38 1.83 -16.87 2.36
N SER A 39 1.08 -16.00 1.68
CA SER A 39 1.15 -15.85 0.23
C SER A 39 2.11 -14.69 -0.09
N VAL A 40 3.05 -14.90 -1.01
CA VAL A 40 4.11 -13.92 -1.35
C VAL A 40 4.27 -13.80 -2.85
N ASN A 41 4.34 -12.58 -3.38
CA ASN A 41 4.61 -12.30 -4.78
C ASN A 41 6.10 -12.46 -5.13
N TYR A 42 6.42 -13.33 -6.09
CA TYR A 42 7.77 -13.61 -6.59
C TYR A 42 8.11 -12.86 -7.89
N GLY A 43 7.20 -12.01 -8.36
CA GLY A 43 7.26 -11.17 -9.56
C GLY A 43 6.41 -11.72 -10.69
N ASP A 44 6.58 -13.00 -11.00
CA ASP A 44 5.91 -13.75 -12.06
C ASP A 44 4.80 -14.65 -11.52
N GLN A 45 5.00 -15.19 -10.32
CA GLN A 45 4.06 -16.08 -9.64
C GLN A 45 3.89 -15.71 -8.17
N VAL A 46 2.79 -16.16 -7.57
CA VAL A 46 2.61 -16.10 -6.11
C VAL A 46 2.98 -17.47 -5.54
N GLN A 47 3.78 -17.45 -4.48
CA GLN A 47 4.18 -18.62 -3.71
C GLN A 47 3.44 -18.65 -2.39
N HIS A 48 3.10 -19.85 -1.92
CA HIS A 48 2.35 -20.04 -0.68
C HIS A 48 3.13 -20.90 0.29
N PHE A 49 3.42 -20.35 1.47
CA PHE A 49 4.10 -21.03 2.55
C PHE A 49 3.10 -21.39 3.63
N LYS A 50 3.02 -22.68 3.95
CA LYS A 50 2.20 -23.14 5.07
C LYS A 50 2.88 -22.71 6.38
N VAL A 51 2.14 -22.01 7.23
CA VAL A 51 2.60 -21.72 8.59
C VAL A 51 2.30 -22.93 9.45
N LEU A 52 3.36 -23.56 9.95
CA LEU A 52 3.27 -24.66 10.88
C LEU A 52 3.27 -24.14 12.31
N ARG A 53 2.61 -24.88 13.21
CA ARG A 53 2.53 -24.55 14.62
C ARG A 53 2.90 -25.78 15.45
N GLU A 54 3.86 -25.63 16.36
CA GLU A 54 4.21 -26.70 17.31
C GLU A 54 3.17 -26.82 18.43
N ALA A 55 3.18 -27.95 19.15
CA ALA A 55 2.36 -28.15 20.35
C ALA A 55 2.64 -27.10 21.45
N SER A 56 3.88 -26.58 21.49
CA SER A 56 4.28 -25.47 22.37
C SER A 56 3.65 -24.12 21.99
N GLY A 57 3.00 -24.04 20.82
CA GLY A 57 2.35 -22.84 20.31
C GLY A 57 3.20 -21.99 19.36
N LYS A 58 4.48 -22.35 19.13
CA LYS A 58 5.39 -21.61 18.26
C LYS A 58 5.08 -21.78 16.77
N TYR A 59 5.23 -20.71 15.99
CA TYR A 59 5.00 -20.65 14.55
C TYR A 59 6.31 -20.74 13.77
N PHE A 60 6.30 -21.40 12.62
CA PHE A 60 7.48 -21.49 11.75
C PHE A 60 7.10 -21.81 10.29
N LEU A 61 7.98 -21.42 9.36
CA LEU A 61 7.94 -21.86 7.95
C LEU A 61 9.07 -22.85 7.62
N TRP A 62 10.21 -22.65 8.26
CA TRP A 62 11.45 -23.39 8.04
C TRP A 62 12.04 -23.84 9.39
N GLU A 63 13.33 -23.59 9.65
CA GLU A 63 14.00 -24.00 10.90
C GLU A 63 13.72 -23.04 12.06
N GLU A 64 13.58 -21.74 11.77
CA GLU A 64 13.38 -20.69 12.76
C GLU A 64 11.95 -20.69 13.33
N LYS A 65 11.84 -20.56 14.65
CA LYS A 65 10.57 -20.66 15.41
C LYS A 65 10.26 -19.36 16.14
N PHE A 66 9.01 -18.92 16.05
CA PHE A 66 8.54 -17.62 16.53
C PHE A 66 7.38 -17.78 17.51
N ASN A 67 7.23 -16.85 18.46
CA ASN A 67 6.12 -16.90 19.42
C ASN A 67 4.82 -16.35 18.84
N SER A 68 4.90 -15.59 17.75
CA SER A 68 3.76 -14.99 17.08
C SER A 68 3.97 -14.90 15.56
N LEU A 69 2.86 -14.74 14.82
CA LEU A 69 2.92 -14.42 13.40
C LEU A 69 3.60 -13.07 13.13
N ASN A 70 3.49 -12.12 14.05
CA ASN A 70 4.18 -10.83 13.97
C ASN A 70 5.70 -11.01 13.95
N GLU A 71 6.24 -11.76 14.92
CA GLU A 71 7.68 -12.06 14.98
C GLU A 71 8.18 -12.78 13.72
N LEU A 72 7.39 -13.75 13.22
CA LEU A 72 7.68 -14.44 11.96
C LEU A 72 7.75 -13.47 10.79
N VAL A 73 6.77 -12.58 10.67
CA VAL A 73 6.74 -11.56 9.61
C VAL A 73 7.94 -10.64 9.73
N ASP A 74 8.22 -10.12 10.92
CA ASP A 74 9.30 -9.16 11.15
C ASP A 74 10.67 -9.76 10.84
N PHE A 75 10.87 -11.04 11.17
CA PHE A 75 12.07 -11.77 10.77
C PHE A 75 12.24 -11.84 9.25
N TYR A 76 11.19 -12.20 8.51
CA TYR A 76 11.30 -12.33 7.05
C TYR A 76 11.26 -10.99 6.29
N ARG A 77 11.11 -9.85 6.97
CA ARG A 77 11.37 -8.53 6.37
C ARG A 77 12.86 -8.27 6.13
N THR A 78 13.72 -8.86 6.95
CA THR A 78 15.17 -8.66 6.91
C THR A 78 15.92 -9.93 6.52
N THR A 79 15.28 -11.08 6.64
CA THR A 79 15.81 -12.39 6.26
C THR A 79 15.01 -12.98 5.11
N THR A 80 15.68 -13.61 4.13
CA THR A 80 14.98 -14.16 2.96
C THR A 80 14.02 -15.29 3.35
N ILE A 81 12.80 -15.25 2.82
CA ILE A 81 11.81 -16.34 2.96
C ILE A 81 12.05 -17.48 1.97
N ALA A 82 12.81 -17.20 0.90
CA ALA A 82 13.04 -18.11 -0.22
C ALA A 82 14.42 -18.79 -0.14
N LYS A 83 14.50 -20.05 -0.55
CA LYS A 83 15.75 -20.86 -0.51
C LYS A 83 16.73 -20.56 -1.66
N LYS A 84 16.23 -20.16 -2.83
CA LYS A 84 17.02 -20.04 -4.08
C LYS A 84 17.22 -18.60 -4.56
N ARG A 85 16.47 -17.64 -4.01
CA ARG A 85 16.47 -16.23 -4.40
C ARG A 85 16.33 -15.38 -3.15
N GLN A 86 16.85 -14.16 -3.14
CA GLN A 86 16.62 -13.23 -2.04
C GLN A 86 15.24 -12.58 -2.19
N ILE A 87 14.29 -13.01 -1.35
CA ILE A 87 12.94 -12.41 -1.27
C ILE A 87 12.65 -12.12 0.18
N PHE A 88 12.37 -10.84 0.45
CA PHE A 88 11.99 -10.35 1.76
C PHE A 88 10.50 -10.02 1.75
N LEU A 89 9.83 -10.20 2.88
CA LEU A 89 8.47 -9.73 3.05
C LEU A 89 8.48 -8.20 3.01
N ARG A 90 7.77 -7.66 2.02
CA ARG A 90 7.53 -6.23 1.88
C ARG A 90 6.07 -6.01 2.20
N ASP A 91 5.80 -5.19 3.20
CA ASP A 91 4.45 -4.65 3.32
C ASP A 91 4.08 -3.99 1.99
N GLU A 92 2.78 -3.86 1.73
CA GLU A 92 2.37 -2.79 0.84
C GLU A 92 2.98 -1.50 1.39
N GLU A 93 4.04 -1.04 0.73
CA GLU A 93 4.31 0.38 0.66
C GLU A 93 3.00 0.93 0.12
N PRO A 94 2.23 1.66 0.94
CA PRO A 94 0.84 1.95 0.64
C PRO A 94 0.83 2.49 -0.77
N LEU A 95 0.23 1.72 -1.71
CA LEU A 95 0.08 2.09 -3.12
C LEU A 95 -0.71 3.39 -3.10
N LEU A 96 0.02 4.51 -2.96
CA LEU A 96 -0.49 5.84 -2.70
C LEU A 96 -1.93 5.82 -2.15
N LYS A 97 -2.11 5.37 -0.91
CA LYS A 97 -2.75 6.33 -0.02
C LYS A 97 -1.67 7.38 0.15
N SER A 98 -1.60 8.33 -0.77
CA SER A 98 -0.98 9.62 -0.48
C SER A 98 -1.46 9.95 0.94
N PRO A 99 -0.56 10.14 1.91
CA PRO A 99 -0.98 10.41 3.28
C PRO A 99 -1.78 11.72 3.25
N GLY A 100 -3.11 11.58 3.16
CA GLY A 100 -4.04 12.60 2.71
C GLY A 100 -3.95 12.87 1.20
N ALA A 101 -4.81 12.25 0.38
CA ALA A 101 -5.40 13.02 -0.72
C ALA A 101 -6.15 14.18 -0.05
N CYS A 102 -5.41 15.25 0.25
CA CYS A 102 -5.97 16.46 0.81
C CYS A 102 -6.68 17.12 -0.35
N PHE A 103 -8.00 17.18 -0.26
CA PHE A 103 -8.76 18.00 -1.18
C PHE A 103 -8.70 19.43 -0.66
N ALA A 104 -8.68 20.37 -1.59
CA ALA A 104 -8.84 21.77 -1.26
C ALA A 104 -9.95 22.34 -2.12
N GLN A 105 -10.88 23.06 -1.49
CA GLN A 105 -11.94 23.77 -2.19
C GLN A 105 -11.47 25.19 -2.48
N ALA A 106 -11.53 25.59 -3.75
CA ALA A 106 -11.24 26.94 -4.17
C ALA A 106 -12.22 27.95 -3.54
N GLN A 107 -11.68 28.94 -2.83
CA GLN A 107 -12.45 30.04 -2.24
C GLN A 107 -12.61 31.20 -3.22
N PHE A 108 -11.72 31.28 -4.23
CA PHE A 108 -11.68 32.32 -5.25
C PHE A 108 -11.34 31.71 -6.62
N ASP A 109 -11.64 32.45 -7.68
CA ASP A 109 -11.22 32.11 -9.03
C ASP A 109 -9.71 32.39 -9.19
N PHE A 110 -9.03 31.52 -9.93
CA PHE A 110 -7.62 31.71 -10.28
C PHE A 110 -7.39 31.35 -11.75
N SER A 111 -6.74 32.28 -12.47
CA SER A 111 -6.37 32.10 -13.87
C SER A 111 -4.86 31.94 -13.97
N ALA A 112 -4.42 30.79 -14.48
CA ALA A 112 -3.02 30.50 -14.73
C ALA A 112 -2.38 31.59 -15.62
N GLN A 113 -1.25 32.11 -15.17
CA GLN A 113 -0.45 33.09 -15.92
C GLN A 113 0.58 32.42 -16.83
N ASP A 114 0.91 31.16 -16.55
CA ASP A 114 1.85 30.37 -17.33
C ASP A 114 1.42 28.88 -17.37
N PRO A 115 1.98 28.07 -18.30
CA PRO A 115 1.56 26.68 -18.51
C PRO A 115 1.82 25.73 -17.32
N SER A 116 2.64 26.13 -16.35
CA SER A 116 2.90 25.34 -15.15
C SER A 116 1.82 25.53 -14.07
N GLN A 117 0.98 26.56 -14.20
CA GLN A 117 -0.06 26.90 -13.23
C GLN A 117 -1.41 26.23 -13.57
N LEU A 118 -2.20 25.95 -12.52
CA LEU A 118 -3.52 25.34 -12.62
C LEU A 118 -4.61 26.41 -12.48
N SER A 119 -5.42 26.63 -13.52
CA SER A 119 -6.63 27.46 -13.41
C SER A 119 -7.78 26.71 -12.75
N PHE A 120 -8.58 27.40 -11.95
CA PHE A 120 -9.79 26.87 -11.29
C PHE A 120 -10.76 28.00 -10.94
N ARG A 121 -12.02 27.64 -10.66
CA ARG A 121 -13.08 28.55 -10.21
C ARG A 121 -13.41 28.32 -8.74
N ARG A 122 -13.95 29.34 -8.08
CA ARG A 122 -14.50 29.23 -6.73
C ARG A 122 -15.50 28.08 -6.67
N GLY A 123 -15.31 27.22 -5.68
CA GLY A 123 -16.12 26.01 -5.46
C GLY A 123 -15.48 24.75 -6.01
N ASP A 124 -14.51 24.84 -6.92
CA ASP A 124 -13.82 23.67 -7.48
C ASP A 124 -13.08 22.90 -6.39
N ILE A 125 -13.12 21.57 -6.51
CA ILE A 125 -12.38 20.66 -5.65
C ILE A 125 -11.07 20.28 -6.37
N ILE A 126 -9.96 20.60 -5.73
CA ILE A 126 -8.62 20.35 -6.24
C ILE A 126 -7.99 19.21 -5.43
N GLU A 127 -7.53 18.18 -6.12
CA GLU A 127 -6.72 17.11 -5.51
C GLU A 127 -5.29 17.65 -5.29
N VAL A 128 -4.86 17.79 -4.04
CA VAL A 128 -3.50 18.27 -3.72
C VAL A 128 -2.51 17.10 -3.86
N LEU A 129 -1.58 17.23 -4.80
CA LEU A 129 -0.57 16.21 -5.10
C LEU A 129 0.71 16.45 -4.31
N GLU A 130 1.22 17.69 -4.30
CA GLU A 130 2.49 18.06 -3.68
C GLU A 130 2.42 19.45 -3.02
N ARG A 131 3.24 19.66 -1.98
CA ARG A 131 3.36 20.91 -1.22
C ARG A 131 4.83 21.32 -1.14
N PRO A 132 5.46 21.70 -2.27
CA PRO A 132 6.89 22.00 -2.30
C PRO A 132 7.25 23.20 -1.42
N ASP A 133 6.32 24.15 -1.26
CA ASP A 133 6.48 25.30 -0.37
C ASP A 133 5.15 25.75 0.27
N PRO A 134 5.18 26.68 1.25
CA PRO A 134 3.97 27.12 1.96
C PRO A 134 2.96 27.91 1.13
N HIS A 135 3.37 28.49 0.00
CA HIS A 135 2.56 29.41 -0.79
C HIS A 135 2.02 28.78 -2.06
N TRP A 136 2.80 27.91 -2.71
CA TRP A 136 2.44 27.28 -3.97
C TRP A 136 2.38 25.76 -3.85
N TRP A 137 1.20 25.22 -4.12
CA TRP A 137 0.93 23.79 -4.08
C TRP A 137 0.73 23.27 -5.48
N ARG A 138 1.05 22.00 -5.69
CA ARG A 138 0.79 21.31 -6.95
C ARG A 138 -0.46 20.46 -6.79
N GLY A 139 -1.40 20.59 -7.70
CA GLY A 139 -2.65 19.82 -7.65
C GLY A 139 -3.22 19.49 -9.00
N ARG A 140 -4.35 18.81 -8.97
CA ARG A 140 -5.09 18.36 -10.15
C ARG A 140 -6.54 18.81 -10.08
N SER A 141 -7.03 19.38 -11.18
CA SER A 141 -8.44 19.70 -11.39
C SER A 141 -8.81 19.49 -12.86
N CYS A 142 -9.99 18.92 -13.13
CA CYS A 142 -10.51 18.65 -14.48
C CYS A 142 -9.49 18.04 -15.46
N GLY A 143 -8.67 17.10 -15.00
CA GLY A 143 -7.64 16.41 -15.81
C GLY A 143 -6.38 17.23 -16.09
N ARG A 144 -6.28 18.47 -15.60
CA ARG A 144 -5.06 19.30 -15.68
C ARG A 144 -4.31 19.25 -14.35
N VAL A 145 -2.99 19.29 -14.43
CA VAL A 145 -2.08 19.34 -13.28
C VAL A 145 -1.26 20.62 -13.37
N GLY A 146 -1.12 21.33 -12.26
CA GLY A 146 -0.33 22.55 -12.20
C GLY A 146 -0.22 23.12 -10.80
N PHE A 147 0.49 24.23 -10.69
CA PHE A 147 0.70 24.97 -9.45
C PHE A 147 -0.42 25.97 -9.18
N PHE A 148 -0.79 26.11 -7.92
CA PHE A 148 -1.77 27.09 -7.49
C PHE A 148 -1.43 27.67 -6.12
N PRO A 149 -1.87 28.90 -5.83
CA PRO A 149 -1.62 29.54 -4.55
C PRO A 149 -2.48 28.92 -3.43
N ARG A 150 -1.83 28.52 -2.34
CA ARG A 150 -2.46 28.00 -1.12
C ARG A 150 -3.48 28.98 -0.52
N SER A 151 -3.26 30.29 -0.64
CA SER A 151 -4.17 31.30 -0.10
C SER A 151 -5.54 31.33 -0.80
N TYR A 152 -5.68 30.70 -1.97
CA TYR A 152 -6.93 30.68 -2.75
C TYR A 152 -7.82 29.49 -2.42
N VAL A 153 -7.37 28.57 -1.57
CA VAL A 153 -8.06 27.31 -1.30
C VAL A 153 -8.18 27.05 0.21
N GLN A 154 -9.19 26.28 0.59
CA GLN A 154 -9.36 25.79 1.95
C GLN A 154 -9.30 24.25 1.94
N PRO A 155 -8.51 23.61 2.82
CA PRO A 155 -8.52 22.16 2.97
C PRO A 155 -9.92 21.66 3.29
N VAL A 156 -10.35 20.59 2.61
CA VAL A 156 -11.63 19.93 2.86
C VAL A 156 -11.39 18.44 3.12
N HIS A 157 -12.12 17.91 4.09
CA HIS A 157 -12.19 16.48 4.37
C HIS A 157 -13.43 15.94 3.64
N LEU A 158 -13.21 15.03 2.69
CA LEU A 158 -14.26 14.33 1.95
C LEU A 158 -14.43 12.91 2.49
#